data_AF-A0A966WHH2-F1
#
_entry.id   AF-A0A966WHH2-F1
#
_cell.length_a   1.000
_cell.length_b   1.000
_cell.length_c   1.000
_cell.angle_alpha   90.00
_cell.angle_beta   90.00
_cell.angle_gamma   90.00
#
_symmetry.space_group_name_H-M   'P 1'
#
loop_
_entity.id
_entity.type
_entity.pdbx_description
1 polymer ?
#
loop_
_entity_poly.entity_id
_entity_poly.type
_entity_poly.pdbx_seq_one_letter_code
_entity_poly.pdbx_strand_id
1 'polypeptide(L)'
;MHRTSIVAIFIFCGFSVTGLILSAPVAAQDRMALQHSRGEQAKQKAGNFIVSPITQPVRGVWITNVASDALRSREQIRRTVGRCKEYGFTHLFVVVWNGGYTLYPSRVQKKYIGIAQHPDFAGRDPLQEIVAEAHAQGLQVHAWFEFGFSYAHRDSNNRWLQRYPHWVGRNNKGGLLQKNGFYWWN
;
A
#
# COMPACT_ATOMS: atom_id res chain seq x y z
N MET A 1 34.63 -6.56 4.84
CA MET A 1 34.02 -5.73 3.77
C MET A 1 33.16 -6.65 2.92
N HIS A 2 31.86 -6.51 2.68
CA HIS A 2 30.85 -5.49 2.94
C HIS A 2 29.55 -6.20 3.42
N ARG A 3 28.90 -5.67 4.45
CA ARG A 3 27.50 -5.98 4.79
C ARG A 3 26.62 -5.01 4.01
N THR A 4 25.71 -5.52 3.17
CA THR A 4 24.66 -4.71 2.55
C THR A 4 23.38 -4.93 3.36
N SER A 5 23.14 -4.05 4.33
CA SER A 5 21.86 -3.98 5.04
C SER A 5 20.83 -3.32 4.11
N ILE A 6 19.77 -4.05 3.73
CA ILE A 6 18.57 -3.44 3.16
C ILE A 6 17.58 -3.27 4.30
N VAL A 7 17.54 -2.06 4.86
CA VAL A 7 16.47 -1.59 5.73
C VAL A 7 15.43 -0.94 4.82
N ALA A 8 14.26 -1.57 4.68
CA ALA A 8 13.09 -0.92 4.11
C ALA A 8 12.22 -0.39 5.26
N ILE A 9 12.43 0.86 5.63
CA ILE A 9 11.56 1.64 6.53
C ILE A 9 10.75 2.59 5.65
N PHE A 10 9.43 2.58 5.82
CA PHE A 10 8.59 3.77 5.63
C PHE A 10 7.59 3.84 6.80
N ILE A 11 8.01 4.43 7.91
CA ILE A 11 7.14 4.90 8.99
C ILE A 11 6.99 6.42 8.81
N PHE A 12 5.74 6.87 8.68
CA PHE A 12 5.39 8.29 8.78
C PHE A 12 5.62 8.78 10.22
N CYS A 13 6.23 9.95 10.35
CA CYS A 13 6.47 10.67 11.60
C CYS A 13 5.19 10.87 12.43
N GLY A 14 5.27 10.53 13.72
CA GLY A 14 4.43 11.07 14.79
C GLY A 14 3.44 10.10 15.44
N PHE A 15 3.84 9.46 16.55
CA PHE A 15 3.03 9.30 17.77
C PHE A 15 3.95 8.79 18.90
N SER A 16 4.12 9.62 19.94
CA SER A 16 4.72 9.20 21.21
C SER A 16 3.62 8.54 22.04
N VAL A 17 3.83 7.30 22.48
CA VAL A 17 3.00 6.66 23.50
C VAL A 17 3.89 6.30 24.66
N THR A 18 3.90 7.14 25.69
CA THR A 18 4.41 6.78 27.01
C THR A 18 3.21 6.36 27.85
N GLY A 19 2.98 5.05 27.97
CA GLY A 19 2.00 4.46 28.87
C GLY A 19 2.53 4.43 30.30
N LEU A 20 1.81 5.11 31.19
CA LEU A 20 2.01 5.14 32.63
C LEU A 20 1.54 3.79 33.24
N ILE A 21 2.41 3.06 33.93
CA ILE A 21 2.02 1.88 34.72
C ILE A 21 1.82 2.33 36.17
N LEU A 22 0.56 2.40 36.63
CA LEU A 22 0.22 2.40 38.05
C LEU A 22 -0.07 0.96 38.49
N SER A 23 0.67 0.48 39.48
CA SER A 23 0.46 -0.81 40.13
C SER A 23 -0.74 -0.75 41.08
N ALA A 24 -1.73 -1.64 40.91
CA ALA A 24 -2.84 -1.80 41.86
C ALA A 24 -2.51 -2.85 42.95
N PRO A 25 -3.00 -2.69 44.20
CA PRO A 25 -2.64 -3.55 45.32
C PRO A 25 -3.35 -4.92 45.35
N VAL A 26 -2.68 -5.86 46.03
CA VAL A 26 -2.83 -7.34 46.16
C VAL A 26 -4.24 -7.88 46.53
N ALA A 27 -5.25 -7.06 46.78
CA ALA A 27 -6.57 -7.53 47.24
C ALA A 27 -7.51 -8.06 46.13
N ALA A 28 -7.13 -7.97 44.85
CA ALA A 28 -7.97 -8.42 43.73
C ALA A 28 -7.73 -9.88 43.29
N GLN A 29 -6.74 -10.57 43.86
CA GLN A 29 -6.31 -11.89 43.39
C GLN A 29 -7.20 -13.05 43.84
N ASP A 30 -7.93 -12.94 44.95
CA ASP A 30 -8.73 -14.06 45.49
C ASP A 30 -10.12 -14.23 44.84
N ARG A 31 -10.63 -13.24 44.09
CA ARG A 31 -11.89 -13.39 43.34
C ARG A 31 -11.72 -14.00 41.94
N MET A 32 -10.49 -14.14 41.45
CA MET A 32 -10.21 -14.76 40.14
C MET A 32 -10.14 -16.29 40.19
N ALA A 33 -9.81 -16.89 41.35
CA ALA A 33 -9.67 -18.34 41.48
C ALA A 33 -11.00 -19.10 41.33
N LEU A 34 -12.13 -18.49 41.71
CA LEU A 34 -13.46 -19.11 41.60
C LEU A 34 -14.12 -18.94 40.22
N GLN A 35 -13.61 -18.05 39.37
CA GLN A 35 -14.03 -17.98 37.96
C GLN A 35 -13.22 -18.93 37.06
N HIS A 36 -12.05 -19.39 37.54
CA HIS A 36 -11.17 -20.27 36.77
C HIS A 36 -11.72 -21.69 36.58
N SER A 37 -12.49 -22.22 37.54
CA SER A 37 -13.06 -23.58 37.46
C SER A 37 -14.27 -23.70 36.51
N ARG A 38 -14.99 -22.60 36.22
CA ARG A 38 -16.08 -22.57 35.23
C ARG A 38 -15.59 -22.42 33.78
N GLY A 39 -14.37 -21.90 33.58
CA GLY A 39 -13.77 -21.73 32.25
C GLY A 39 -13.14 -23.01 31.70
N GLU A 40 -12.65 -23.89 32.56
CA GLU A 40 -12.00 -25.15 32.15
C GLU A 40 -12.99 -26.17 31.59
N GLN A 41 -14.21 -26.26 32.13
CA GLN A 41 -15.23 -27.15 31.58
C GLN A 41 -15.74 -26.72 30.19
N ALA A 42 -15.61 -25.44 29.84
CA ALA A 42 -15.96 -24.94 28.50
C ALA A 42 -14.87 -25.24 27.44
N LYS A 43 -13.61 -25.48 27.86
CA LYS A 43 -12.51 -25.83 26.95
C LYS A 43 -12.48 -27.30 26.52
N GLN A 44 -13.12 -28.20 27.25
CA GLN A 44 -13.10 -29.64 26.96
C GLN A 44 -14.08 -30.05 25.84
N LYS A 45 -14.98 -29.16 25.39
CA LYS A 45 -16.04 -29.49 24.40
C LYS A 45 -15.85 -28.84 23.02
N ALA A 46 -14.70 -28.27 22.74
CA ALA A 46 -14.35 -27.82 21.39
C ALA A 46 -13.58 -28.95 20.69
N GLY A 47 -14.27 -29.63 19.77
CA GLY A 47 -13.68 -30.66 18.92
C GLY A 47 -12.41 -30.17 18.23
N ASN A 48 -11.54 -31.12 17.93
CA ASN A 48 -10.23 -30.95 17.32
C ASN A 48 -10.31 -30.17 15.99
N PHE A 49 -10.33 -28.84 16.05
CA PHE A 49 -10.19 -27.98 14.88
C PHE A 49 -8.72 -28.04 14.47
N ILE A 50 -8.43 -28.74 13.37
CA ILE A 50 -7.14 -28.60 12.70
C ILE A 50 -7.10 -27.15 12.21
N VAL A 51 -6.44 -26.27 12.97
CA VAL A 51 -6.09 -24.93 12.50
C VAL A 51 -4.95 -25.11 11.51
N SER A 52 -5.28 -25.25 10.22
CA SER A 52 -4.32 -24.88 9.17
C SER A 52 -4.66 -23.47 8.74
N PRO A 53 -3.78 -22.50 9.07
CA PRO A 53 -3.11 -21.88 7.95
C PRO A 53 -1.68 -21.47 8.31
N ILE A 54 -0.68 -22.14 7.75
CA ILE A 54 0.57 -21.41 7.47
C ILE A 54 0.30 -20.65 6.17
N THR A 55 -0.40 -19.51 6.29
CA THR A 55 -0.36 -18.50 5.23
C THR A 55 1.09 -18.05 5.18
N GLN A 56 1.78 -18.33 4.08
CA GLN A 56 3.18 -17.91 3.90
C GLN A 56 3.32 -16.42 4.25
N PRO A 57 4.32 -16.02 5.06
CA PRO A 57 4.45 -14.64 5.49
C PRO A 57 4.59 -13.71 4.30
N VAL A 58 3.78 -12.65 4.27
CA VAL A 58 3.81 -11.63 3.21
C VAL A 58 5.14 -10.89 3.26
N ARG A 59 5.92 -11.03 2.19
CA ARG A 59 7.17 -10.30 1.95
C ARG A 59 6.95 -9.38 0.76
N GLY A 60 6.54 -8.16 1.08
CA GLY A 60 6.11 -7.13 0.13
C GLY A 60 7.22 -6.19 -0.31
N VAL A 61 7.16 -5.71 -1.55
CA VAL A 61 7.97 -4.59 -2.04
C VAL A 61 7.13 -3.65 -2.90
N TRP A 62 7.36 -2.34 -2.77
CA TRP A 62 6.73 -1.34 -3.61
C TRP A 62 7.50 -1.15 -4.92
N ILE A 63 6.77 -1.12 -6.03
CA ILE A 63 7.28 -0.85 -7.38
C ILE A 63 6.73 0.50 -7.81
N THR A 64 7.56 1.54 -7.77
CA THR A 64 7.20 2.93 -8.09
C THR A 64 7.64 3.33 -9.50
N ASN A 65 7.06 4.41 -10.03
CA ASN A 65 7.56 5.13 -11.21
C ASN A 65 8.37 6.38 -10.86
N VAL A 66 8.35 6.81 -9.59
CA VAL A 66 9.11 7.95 -9.08
C VAL A 66 10.50 7.48 -8.68
N ALA A 67 11.53 8.17 -9.16
CA ALA A 67 12.94 7.85 -8.90
C ALA A 67 13.30 6.37 -9.17
N SER A 68 12.60 5.75 -10.13
CA SER A 68 12.69 4.33 -10.44
C SER A 68 12.51 4.12 -11.95
N ASP A 69 13.19 3.12 -12.48
CA ASP A 69 13.09 2.67 -13.87
C ASP A 69 12.39 1.31 -14.01
N ALA A 70 11.91 0.72 -12.90
CA ALA A 70 11.35 -0.62 -12.84
C ALA A 70 10.23 -0.89 -13.85
N LEU A 71 9.44 0.13 -14.20
CA LEU A 71 8.30 0.02 -15.14
C LEU A 71 8.60 0.61 -16.55
N ARG A 72 9.80 1.17 -16.77
CA ARG A 72 10.12 1.95 -17.98
C ARG A 72 10.20 1.12 -19.26
N SER A 73 10.44 -0.19 -19.15
CA SER A 73 10.41 -1.12 -20.27
C SER A 73 10.08 -2.53 -19.80
N ARG A 74 9.64 -3.40 -20.71
CA ARG A 74 9.39 -4.80 -20.40
C ARG A 74 10.64 -5.53 -19.90
N GLU A 75 11.83 -5.18 -20.43
CA GLU A 75 13.10 -5.75 -19.96
C GLU A 75 13.43 -5.30 -18.53
N GLN A 76 13.19 -4.02 -18.18
CA GLN A 76 13.37 -3.58 -16.79
C GLN A 76 12.37 -4.26 -15.85
N ILE A 77 11.11 -4.43 -16.27
CA ILE A 77 10.10 -5.18 -15.51
C ILE A 77 10.59 -6.61 -15.24
N ARG A 78 11.04 -7.33 -16.27
CA ARG A 78 11.55 -8.70 -16.14
C ARG A 78 12.72 -8.78 -15.17
N ARG A 79 13.67 -7.84 -15.25
CA ARG A 79 14.81 -7.76 -14.32
C ARG A 79 14.36 -7.47 -12.89
N THR A 80 13.46 -6.51 -12.70
CA THR A 80 12.92 -6.17 -11.38
C THR A 80 12.22 -7.36 -10.75
N VAL A 81 11.32 -8.02 -11.47
CA VAL A 81 10.62 -9.22 -10.99
C VAL A 81 11.61 -10.34 -10.65
N GLY A 82 12.60 -10.59 -11.50
CA GLY A 82 13.65 -11.57 -11.23
C GLY A 82 14.42 -11.29 -9.94
N ARG A 83 14.82 -10.04 -9.71
CA ARG A 83 15.49 -9.63 -8.46
C ARG A 83 14.56 -9.74 -7.25
N CYS A 84 13.28 -9.40 -7.40
CA CYS A 84 12.31 -9.57 -6.32
C CYS A 84 12.19 -11.05 -5.92
N LYS A 85 12.17 -11.95 -6.90
CA LYS A 85 12.14 -13.39 -6.64
C LYS A 85 13.42 -13.89 -5.98
N GLU A 86 14.58 -13.47 -6.50
CA GLU A 86 15.91 -13.82 -5.95
C GLU A 86 16.04 -13.42 -4.47
N TYR A 87 15.57 -12.22 -4.11
CA TYR A 87 15.58 -11.73 -2.72
C TYR A 87 14.43 -12.29 -1.86
N GLY A 88 13.63 -13.22 -2.38
CA GLY A 88 12.62 -13.93 -1.61
C GLY A 88 11.37 -13.11 -1.28
N PHE A 89 11.08 -12.06 -2.05
CA PHE A 89 9.78 -11.38 -1.99
C PHE A 89 8.68 -12.31 -2.53
N THR A 90 7.45 -12.04 -2.11
CA THR A 90 6.26 -12.81 -2.48
C THR A 90 5.15 -11.94 -3.06
N HIS A 91 5.14 -10.64 -2.73
CA HIS A 91 4.09 -9.70 -3.11
C HIS A 91 4.71 -8.41 -3.67
N LEU A 92 4.23 -7.96 -4.82
CA LEU A 92 4.61 -6.70 -5.46
C LEU A 92 3.46 -5.70 -5.35
N PHE A 93 3.71 -4.54 -4.73
CA PHE A 93 2.76 -3.43 -4.65
C PHE A 93 3.10 -2.43 -5.76
N VAL A 94 2.43 -2.57 -6.90
CA VAL A 94 2.75 -1.87 -8.13
C VAL A 94 1.94 -0.59 -8.22
N VAL A 95 2.62 0.55 -8.44
CA VAL A 95 1.93 1.81 -8.68
C VAL A 95 1.12 1.74 -9.98
N VAL A 96 -0.18 1.96 -9.88
CA VAL A 96 -1.11 1.99 -11.02
C VAL A 96 -1.67 3.38 -11.29
N TRP A 97 -1.53 4.28 -10.31
CA TRP A 97 -2.02 5.64 -10.35
C TRP A 97 -1.00 6.55 -9.66
N ASN A 98 -0.64 7.66 -10.29
CA ASN A 98 0.20 8.71 -9.71
C ASN A 98 -0.05 10.06 -10.40
N GLY A 99 -0.04 11.16 -9.63
CA GLY A 99 -0.04 12.53 -10.16
C GLY A 99 -1.22 12.88 -11.08
N GLY A 100 -2.37 12.25 -10.89
CA GLY A 100 -3.56 12.47 -11.72
C GLY A 100 -3.72 11.46 -12.85
N TYR A 101 -2.80 10.51 -13.01
CA TYR A 101 -2.79 9.61 -14.15
C TYR A 101 -2.68 8.14 -13.75
N THR A 102 -3.39 7.28 -14.46
CA THR A 102 -3.11 5.85 -14.52
C THR A 102 -1.84 5.60 -15.30
N LEU A 103 -1.04 4.62 -14.88
CA LEU A 103 0.17 4.21 -15.60
C LEU A 103 -0.11 3.15 -16.68
N TYR A 104 -1.34 2.65 -16.71
CA TYR A 104 -1.87 1.70 -17.69
C TYR A 104 -2.99 2.37 -18.53
N PRO A 105 -3.28 1.87 -19.74
CA PRO A 105 -4.36 2.36 -20.58
C PRO A 105 -5.74 2.20 -19.89
N SER A 106 -6.32 3.32 -19.43
CA SER A 106 -7.59 3.35 -18.73
C SER A 106 -8.70 3.98 -19.57
N ARG A 107 -9.75 3.18 -19.85
CA ARG A 107 -10.99 3.66 -20.47
C ARG A 107 -11.71 4.70 -19.59
N VAL A 108 -11.66 4.51 -18.27
CA VAL A 108 -12.28 5.40 -17.30
C VAL A 108 -11.59 6.76 -17.32
N GLN A 109 -10.25 6.79 -17.24
CA GLN A 109 -9.52 8.05 -17.30
C GLN A 109 -9.73 8.78 -18.64
N LYS A 110 -9.68 8.04 -19.75
CA LYS A 110 -9.94 8.61 -21.09
C LYS A 110 -11.33 9.25 -21.16
N LYS A 111 -12.34 8.61 -20.59
CA LYS A 111 -13.71 9.15 -20.51
C LYS A 111 -13.74 10.48 -19.75
N TYR A 112 -13.02 10.60 -18.64
CA TYR A 112 -13.10 11.77 -17.78
C TYR A 112 -12.24 12.95 -18.24
N ILE A 113 -10.99 12.72 -18.65
CA ILE A 113 -10.02 13.80 -18.96
C ILE A 113 -9.44 13.73 -20.39
N GLY A 114 -9.89 12.78 -21.21
CA GLY A 114 -9.45 12.63 -22.61
C GLY A 114 -8.09 11.93 -22.77
N ILE A 115 -7.41 11.59 -21.68
CA ILE A 115 -6.08 10.96 -21.68
C ILE A 115 -6.20 9.53 -21.13
N ALA A 116 -5.70 8.54 -21.85
CA ALA A 116 -5.83 7.14 -21.44
C ALA A 116 -4.86 6.73 -20.33
N GLN A 117 -3.66 7.32 -20.28
CA GLN A 117 -2.62 6.99 -19.31
C GLN A 117 -1.55 8.09 -19.25
N HIS A 118 -0.63 7.97 -18.30
CA HIS A 118 0.52 8.84 -18.17
C HIS A 118 1.41 8.81 -19.43
N PRO A 119 1.85 9.97 -19.96
CA PRO A 119 2.59 10.06 -21.23
C PRO A 119 3.84 9.18 -21.31
N ASP A 120 4.62 9.08 -20.23
CA ASP A 120 5.84 8.25 -20.16
C ASP A 120 5.62 6.76 -20.47
N PHE A 121 4.38 6.28 -20.38
CA PHE A 121 4.04 4.89 -20.64
C PHE A 121 3.22 4.72 -21.92
N ALA A 122 2.98 5.79 -22.69
CA ALA A 122 2.11 5.77 -23.87
C ALA A 122 2.47 4.64 -24.85
N GLY A 123 1.43 3.96 -25.36
CA GLY A 123 1.60 2.85 -26.29
C GLY A 123 1.95 1.50 -25.63
N ARG A 124 2.11 1.46 -24.30
CA ARG A 124 2.36 0.21 -23.55
C ARG A 124 1.36 0.05 -22.41
N ASP A 125 1.31 -1.17 -21.85
CA ASP A 125 0.60 -1.47 -20.62
C ASP A 125 1.57 -2.08 -19.58
N PRO A 126 2.28 -1.23 -18.81
CA PRO A 126 3.22 -1.71 -17.80
C PRO A 126 2.58 -2.57 -16.72
N LEU A 127 1.28 -2.35 -16.42
CA LEU A 127 0.56 -3.16 -15.44
C LEU A 127 0.33 -4.57 -15.97
N GLN A 128 -0.10 -4.71 -17.23
CA GLN A 128 -0.23 -6.02 -17.86
C GLN A 128 1.12 -6.72 -17.96
N GLU A 129 2.18 -6.00 -18.37
CA GLU A 129 3.54 -6.54 -18.47
C GLU A 129 4.03 -7.09 -17.13
N ILE A 130 3.94 -6.32 -16.04
CA ILE A 130 4.43 -6.79 -14.73
C ILE A 130 3.57 -7.90 -14.13
N VAL A 131 2.25 -7.90 -14.35
CA VAL A 131 1.38 -9.00 -13.92
C VAL A 131 1.80 -10.30 -14.58
N ALA A 132 2.05 -10.27 -15.90
CA ALA A 132 2.49 -11.45 -16.64
C ALA A 132 3.84 -12.00 -16.12
N GLU A 133 4.86 -11.13 -16.00
CA GLU A 133 6.19 -11.53 -15.54
C GLU A 133 6.19 -12.01 -14.07
N ALA A 134 5.44 -11.34 -13.19
CA ALA A 134 5.36 -11.68 -11.77
C ALA A 134 4.63 -13.02 -11.55
N HIS A 135 3.48 -13.22 -12.20
CA HIS A 135 2.73 -14.47 -12.08
C HIS A 135 3.51 -15.66 -12.63
N ALA A 136 4.28 -15.49 -13.70
CA ALA A 136 5.18 -16.53 -14.21
C ALA A 136 6.22 -17.00 -13.18
N GLN A 137 6.54 -16.17 -12.17
CA GLN A 137 7.48 -16.50 -11.08
C GLN A 137 6.77 -16.81 -9.74
N GLY A 138 5.44 -16.89 -9.74
CA GLY A 138 4.62 -17.15 -8.55
C GLY A 138 4.60 -15.99 -7.55
N LEU A 139 4.88 -14.76 -8.00
CA LEU A 139 4.74 -13.54 -7.20
C LEU A 139 3.32 -12.98 -7.34
N GLN A 140 2.74 -12.51 -6.23
CA GLN A 140 1.44 -11.84 -6.22
C GLN A 140 1.59 -10.36 -6.58
N VAL A 141 0.61 -9.78 -7.28
CA VAL A 141 0.61 -8.37 -7.67
C VAL A 141 -0.58 -7.64 -7.08
N HIS A 142 -0.32 -6.51 -6.43
CA HIS A 142 -1.31 -5.65 -5.80
C HIS A 142 -1.23 -4.26 -6.42
N ALA A 143 -2.36 -3.76 -6.92
CA ALA A 143 -2.46 -2.42 -7.46
C ALA A 143 -2.40 -1.38 -6.33
N TRP A 144 -1.49 -0.41 -6.45
CA TRP A 144 -1.29 0.65 -5.47
C TRP A 144 -1.48 2.04 -6.10
N PHE A 145 -2.14 2.91 -5.35
CA PHE A 145 -2.36 4.31 -5.70
C PHE A 145 -1.36 5.17 -4.93
N GLU A 146 -0.43 5.79 -5.66
CA GLU A 146 0.62 6.61 -5.07
C GLU A 146 0.02 7.76 -4.25
N PHE A 147 0.64 8.05 -3.10
CA PHE A 147 0.22 9.11 -2.17
C PHE A 147 -1.27 9.06 -1.80
N GLY A 148 -1.83 7.86 -1.63
CA GLY A 148 -3.20 7.70 -1.12
C GLY A 148 -4.26 8.39 -1.98
N PHE A 149 -4.05 8.42 -3.29
CA PHE A 149 -4.95 9.04 -4.29
C PHE A 149 -4.89 10.57 -4.39
N SER A 150 -3.85 11.23 -3.86
CA SER A 150 -3.57 12.66 -4.10
C SER A 150 -3.35 12.97 -5.58
N TYR A 151 -4.13 13.87 -6.17
CA TYR A 151 -4.18 14.12 -7.62
C TYR A 151 -3.06 14.95 -8.23
N ALA A 152 -2.27 15.64 -7.42
CA ALA A 152 -1.23 16.54 -7.87
C ALA A 152 -0.16 16.76 -6.79
N HIS A 153 1.05 17.13 -7.22
CA HIS A 153 2.15 17.51 -6.34
C HIS A 153 2.81 18.80 -6.85
N ARG A 154 2.91 19.80 -5.98
CA ARG A 154 3.40 21.18 -6.20
C ARG A 154 2.55 22.02 -7.14
N ASP A 155 2.08 21.45 -8.24
CA ASP A 155 1.20 22.12 -9.21
C ASP A 155 -0.16 21.41 -9.31
N SER A 156 -1.22 22.10 -8.88
CA SER A 156 -2.60 21.58 -8.94
C SER A 156 -3.32 21.90 -10.25
N ASN A 157 -2.73 22.72 -11.13
CA ASN A 157 -3.32 23.10 -12.40
C ASN A 157 -3.24 21.96 -13.41
N ASN A 158 -4.14 20.99 -13.26
CA ASN A 158 -4.25 19.84 -14.15
C ASN A 158 -5.64 19.76 -14.78
N ARG A 159 -5.79 18.83 -15.73
CA ARG A 159 -7.06 18.61 -16.45
C ARG A 159 -8.23 18.25 -15.54
N TRP A 160 -7.94 17.61 -14.40
CA TRP A 160 -8.99 17.27 -13.46
C TRP A 160 -9.56 18.49 -12.76
N LEU A 161 -8.71 19.38 -12.24
CA LEU A 161 -9.16 20.61 -11.60
C LEU A 161 -9.90 21.52 -12.59
N GLN A 162 -9.40 21.62 -13.83
CA GLN A 162 -10.03 22.40 -14.89
C GLN A 162 -11.43 21.90 -15.26
N ARG A 163 -11.63 20.58 -15.28
CA ARG A 163 -12.89 19.97 -15.73
C ARG A 163 -13.88 19.67 -14.60
N TYR A 164 -13.37 19.36 -13.41
CA TYR A 164 -14.16 18.98 -12.24
C TYR A 164 -13.71 19.75 -10.99
N PRO A 165 -13.85 21.09 -10.97
CA PRO A 165 -13.38 21.94 -9.86
C PRO A 165 -14.11 21.71 -8.53
N HIS A 166 -15.21 20.94 -8.54
CA HIS A 166 -16.01 20.59 -7.37
C HIS A 166 -15.62 19.23 -6.75
N TRP A 167 -14.75 18.44 -7.38
CA TRP A 167 -14.33 17.13 -6.87
C TRP A 167 -13.15 17.19 -5.90
N VAL A 168 -12.43 18.31 -5.90
CA VAL A 168 -11.27 18.52 -5.05
C VAL A 168 -11.68 18.77 -3.61
N GLY A 169 -10.89 18.22 -2.67
CA GLY A 169 -11.06 18.47 -1.26
C GLY A 169 -10.84 19.95 -0.96
N ARG A 170 -11.53 20.47 0.05
CA ARG A 170 -11.38 21.85 0.50
C ARG A 170 -11.07 21.92 1.98
N ASN A 171 -10.24 22.89 2.36
CA ASN A 171 -9.99 23.19 3.77
C ASN A 171 -11.12 24.08 4.35
N ASN A 172 -11.04 24.38 5.65
CA ASN A 172 -12.02 25.21 6.36
C ASN A 172 -12.11 26.67 5.86
N LYS A 173 -11.17 27.13 5.03
CA LYS A 173 -11.18 28.46 4.39
C LYS A 173 -11.67 28.41 2.95
N GLY A 174 -12.14 27.25 2.48
CA GLY A 174 -12.63 27.05 1.11
C GLY A 174 -11.54 26.89 0.05
N GLY A 175 -10.25 26.97 0.43
CA GLY A 175 -9.12 26.72 -0.48
C GLY A 175 -8.90 25.23 -0.75
N LEU A 176 -8.07 24.91 -1.74
CA LEU A 176 -7.72 23.52 -2.06
C LEU A 176 -7.13 22.80 -0.85
N LEU A 177 -7.58 21.57 -0.59
CA LEU A 177 -7.03 20.70 0.44
C LEU A 177 -5.62 20.27 0.01
N GLN A 178 -4.61 20.73 0.77
CA GLN A 178 -3.23 20.40 0.49
C GLN A 178 -2.42 20.15 1.77
N LYS A 179 -1.39 19.31 1.65
CA LYS A 179 -0.39 19.06 2.68
C LYS A 179 0.92 18.63 2.02
N ASN A 180 2.05 19.22 2.43
CA ASN A 180 3.38 18.91 1.89
C ASN A 180 3.48 19.02 0.36
N GLY A 181 2.73 19.96 -0.23
CA GLY A 181 2.66 20.14 -1.69
C GLY A 181 1.75 19.16 -2.43
N PHE A 182 1.17 18.16 -1.76
CA PHE A 182 0.17 17.26 -2.34
C PHE A 182 -1.23 17.87 -2.25
N TYR A 183 -2.04 17.68 -3.30
CA TYR A 183 -3.42 18.12 -3.38
C TYR A 183 -4.38 16.94 -3.44
N TRP A 184 -5.49 17.03 -2.71
CA TRP A 184 -6.33 15.87 -2.37
C TRP A 184 -7.75 16.01 -2.88
N TRP A 185 -8.37 14.89 -3.24
CA TRP A 185 -9.80 14.81 -3.52
C TRP A 185 -10.63 15.01 -2.25
N ASN A 186 -11.94 15.25 -2.44
CA ASN A 186 -12.93 15.29 -1.36
C ASN A 186 -13.45 13.89 -1.01
#